data_AF-A0A061ISZ1-F1
#
_entry.id   AF-A0A061ISZ1-F1
#
_cell.length_a   1.000
_cell.length_b   1.000
_cell.length_c   1.000
_cell.angle_alpha   90.00
_cell.angle_beta   90.00
_cell.angle_gamma   90.00
#
_symmetry.space_group_name_H-M   'P 1'
#
loop_
_entity.id
_entity.type
_entity.pdbx_description
1 polymer ?
#
loop_
_entity_poly.entity_id
_entity_poly.type
_entity_poly.pdbx_seq_one_letter_code
_entity_poly.pdbx_strand_id
1 'polypeptide(L)'
;MLDNKNSRRGEGQLRRGHDKKWMLRRTTRRYVHLFTALVPVNKVRAPQFISRDNLETAKKALVEAEPLIGKAPLGTAFDVLVDLSNFHRQQELDRVLEECITFYRAELYKPSVTDPFQRLQLHEAIMAAGYYQRSAKTSVLKGESTRFVLHHYNFDLRRDTSISRTVGKTLREDCTSTTESDKLLGDILLLERRLFGRMRFAPTAGRRWFVLGLPLDEIKTEADVHRVLDIPAVRNHGHFETKEEDLGELWKKIIVFPKPEQTFSFYEDGGMETQVAGKDLRLECRIQKPAPPLEFWDRVKDTLLRYWVIWFSLWIMFFMVDEEIITVLALIFLKWRQTQILEEEAEKTGGKVYIASASGRSRDGL
;
A
#
# COMPACT_ATOMS: atom_id res chain seq x y z
N MET A 1 -2.94 -22.47 81.14
CA MET A 1 -1.85 -23.13 81.88
C MET A 1 -1.25 -24.18 80.94
N LEU A 2 -0.02 -23.89 80.48
CA LEU A 2 1.05 -24.78 79.98
C LEU A 2 0.66 -25.84 78.92
N ASP A 3 0.93 -25.58 77.64
CA ASP A 3 2.17 -25.92 76.91
C ASP A 3 2.51 -27.42 76.86
N ASN A 4 2.43 -28.02 75.67
CA ASN A 4 3.62 -28.65 75.10
C ASN A 4 3.57 -28.78 73.56
N LYS A 5 4.69 -28.43 72.94
CA LYS A 5 5.00 -28.47 71.50
C LYS A 5 5.48 -29.86 71.09
N ASN A 6 5.09 -30.30 69.89
CA ASN A 6 5.92 -30.96 68.85
C ASN A 6 4.98 -31.39 67.71
N SER A 7 4.94 -30.73 66.54
CA SER A 7 5.91 -30.70 65.45
C SER A 7 6.29 -32.08 64.90
N ARG A 8 5.60 -32.55 63.84
CA ARG A 8 6.12 -32.61 62.45
C ARG A 8 5.24 -33.47 61.52
N ARG A 9 4.90 -32.85 60.38
CA ARG A 9 4.87 -33.37 58.99
C ARG A 9 3.98 -34.56 58.63
N GLY A 10 3.13 -34.35 57.62
CA GLY A 10 2.72 -35.42 56.71
C GLY A 10 1.45 -35.15 55.91
N GLU A 11 1.57 -34.35 54.85
CA GLU A 11 0.80 -34.45 53.59
C GLU A 11 -0.72 -34.20 53.61
N GLY A 12 -1.05 -32.94 53.30
CA GLY A 12 -2.40 -32.51 52.93
C GLY A 12 -2.81 -33.02 51.55
N GLN A 13 -3.99 -33.64 51.54
CA GLN A 13 -4.74 -34.07 50.36
C GLN A 13 -5.33 -32.82 49.67
N LEU A 14 -4.59 -32.28 48.69
CA LEU A 14 -5.06 -31.20 47.82
C LEU A 14 -6.13 -31.72 46.85
N ARG A 15 -7.37 -31.30 47.09
CA ARG A 15 -8.50 -31.38 46.16
C ARG A 15 -8.11 -30.73 44.82
N ARG A 16 -7.91 -31.54 43.78
CA ARG A 16 -7.76 -31.08 42.39
C ARG A 16 -9.10 -30.60 41.86
N GLY A 17 -9.34 -29.30 41.92
CA GLY A 17 -10.27 -28.62 41.04
C GLY A 17 -9.71 -28.63 39.62
N HIS A 18 -10.46 -29.21 38.69
CA HIS A 18 -10.13 -29.24 37.26
C HIS A 18 -10.45 -27.88 36.64
N ASP A 19 -9.64 -26.87 36.94
CA ASP A 19 -9.59 -25.65 36.13
C ASP A 19 -8.92 -25.99 34.80
N LYS A 20 -9.74 -26.21 33.77
CA LYS A 20 -9.30 -26.25 32.37
C LYS A 20 -8.88 -24.85 31.93
N LYS A 21 -7.70 -24.46 32.39
CA LYS A 21 -6.94 -23.33 31.86
C LYS A 21 -6.55 -23.71 30.43
N TRP A 22 -7.21 -23.09 29.45
CA TRP A 22 -6.88 -23.18 28.03
C TRP A 22 -5.46 -22.65 27.83
N MET A 23 -4.48 -23.54 27.98
CA MET A 23 -3.11 -23.27 27.57
C MET A 23 -3.10 -23.21 26.05
N LEU A 24 -3.04 -21.99 25.53
CA LEU A 24 -2.64 -21.65 24.17
C LEU A 24 -1.39 -22.47 23.82
N ARG A 25 -1.60 -23.57 23.07
CA ARG A 25 -0.52 -24.34 22.46
C ARG A 25 0.18 -23.44 21.46
N ARG A 26 1.27 -22.80 21.89
CA ARG A 26 2.24 -22.14 21.01
C ARG A 26 2.87 -23.21 20.11
N THR A 27 2.40 -23.30 18.87
CA THR A 27 3.06 -24.07 17.81
C THR A 27 4.26 -23.29 17.29
N THR A 28 5.45 -23.68 17.75
CA THR A 28 6.72 -22.95 17.61
C THR A 28 7.47 -23.17 16.31
N ARG A 29 6.93 -23.90 15.33
CA ARG A 29 7.46 -23.96 13.96
C ARG A 29 6.31 -23.96 12.98
N ARG A 30 6.05 -22.80 12.38
CA ARG A 30 5.13 -22.63 11.25
C ARG A 30 6.03 -22.43 10.04
N TYR A 31 5.85 -23.21 8.98
CA TYR A 31 6.54 -22.94 7.71
C TYR A 31 6.22 -21.51 7.27
N VAL A 32 7.28 -20.79 6.91
CA VAL A 32 7.21 -19.36 6.59
C VAL A 32 6.49 -19.16 5.24
N HIS A 33 6.39 -20.18 4.38
CA HIS A 33 5.65 -20.13 3.11
C HIS A 33 5.09 -21.51 2.76
N LEU A 34 3.82 -21.78 3.06
CA LEU A 34 3.22 -23.07 2.74
C LEU A 34 3.17 -23.26 1.22
N PHE A 35 2.76 -22.24 0.46
CA PHE A 35 2.69 -22.29 -1.00
C PHE A 35 4.05 -22.59 -1.64
N THR A 36 5.13 -21.94 -1.18
CA THR A 36 6.49 -22.20 -1.72
C THR A 36 6.97 -23.61 -1.39
N ALA A 37 6.60 -24.15 -0.22
CA ALA A 37 6.94 -25.53 0.13
C ALA A 37 6.13 -26.55 -0.69
N LEU A 38 4.85 -26.26 -0.96
CA LEU A 38 3.97 -27.12 -1.75
C LEU A 38 4.26 -27.02 -3.26
N VAL A 39 4.68 -25.85 -3.75
CA VAL A 39 5.01 -25.57 -5.15
C VAL A 39 6.43 -24.97 -5.26
N PRO A 40 7.47 -25.81 -5.16
CA PRO A 40 8.86 -25.35 -5.10
C PRO A 40 9.39 -24.85 -6.45
N VAL A 41 8.78 -25.28 -7.56
CA VAL A 41 9.19 -24.91 -8.92
C VAL A 41 8.02 -24.23 -9.64
N ASN A 42 8.28 -23.08 -10.25
CA ASN A 42 7.25 -22.30 -10.97
C ASN A 42 6.80 -22.98 -12.28
N LYS A 43 7.65 -23.84 -12.84
CA LYS A 43 7.43 -24.58 -14.09
C LYS A 43 7.57 -26.08 -13.86
N VAL A 44 6.46 -26.80 -13.98
CA VAL A 44 6.44 -28.26 -13.95
C VAL A 44 6.66 -28.83 -15.35
N ARG A 45 7.27 -30.02 -15.44
CA ARG A 45 7.51 -30.72 -16.70
C ARG A 45 6.91 -32.11 -16.63
N ALA A 46 6.03 -32.44 -17.56
CA ALA A 46 5.56 -33.82 -17.68
C ALA A 46 6.74 -34.75 -18.09
N PRO A 47 6.77 -36.00 -17.61
CA PRO A 47 5.77 -36.68 -16.78
C PRO A 47 5.96 -36.50 -15.25
N GLN A 48 7.06 -35.87 -14.81
CA GLN A 48 7.42 -35.71 -13.39
C GLN A 48 7.29 -34.25 -12.93
N PHE A 49 6.22 -33.97 -12.21
CA PHE A 49 5.87 -32.59 -11.84
C PHE A 49 6.61 -32.10 -10.59
N ILE A 50 7.07 -33.03 -9.76
CA ILE A 50 7.84 -32.75 -8.55
C ILE A 50 8.99 -33.75 -8.42
N SER A 51 10.19 -33.27 -8.07
CA SER A 51 11.33 -34.14 -7.77
C SER A 51 11.12 -34.83 -6.41
N ARG A 52 11.79 -35.98 -6.19
CA ARG A 52 11.69 -36.73 -4.92
C ARG A 52 12.09 -35.88 -3.70
N ASP A 53 13.15 -35.10 -3.80
CA ASP A 53 13.62 -34.25 -2.69
C ASP A 53 12.61 -33.15 -2.33
N ASN A 54 11.95 -32.59 -3.35
CA ASN A 54 10.91 -31.59 -3.19
C ASN A 54 9.60 -32.19 -2.68
N LEU A 55 9.30 -33.44 -3.05
CA LEU A 55 8.12 -34.17 -2.60
C LEU A 55 8.13 -34.37 -1.08
N GLU A 56 9.26 -34.82 -0.52
CA GLU A 56 9.40 -35.02 0.93
C GLU A 56 9.24 -33.70 1.70
N THR A 57 9.79 -32.62 1.15
CA THR A 57 9.64 -31.27 1.72
C THR A 57 8.17 -30.82 1.70
N ALA A 58 7.47 -31.02 0.59
CA ALA A 58 6.06 -30.66 0.43
C ALA A 58 5.15 -31.48 1.36
N LYS A 59 5.39 -32.79 1.48
CA LYS A 59 4.65 -33.65 2.41
C LYS A 59 4.88 -33.27 3.86
N LYS A 60 6.12 -32.97 4.24
CA LYS A 60 6.43 -32.51 5.60
C LYS A 60 5.74 -31.18 5.91
N ALA A 61 5.77 -30.23 4.96
CA ALA A 61 5.07 -28.96 5.10
C ALA A 61 3.55 -29.14 5.24
N LEU A 62 2.98 -30.08 4.48
CA LEU A 62 1.56 -30.43 4.60
C LEU A 62 1.22 -30.97 5.99
N VAL A 63 1.99 -31.95 6.49
CA VAL A 63 1.77 -32.54 7.83
C VAL A 63 1.87 -31.49 8.94
N GLU A 64 2.82 -30.55 8.83
CA GLU A 64 2.94 -29.45 9.79
C GLU A 64 1.77 -28.45 9.71
N ALA A 65 1.17 -28.28 8.53
CA ALA A 65 0.02 -27.39 8.30
C ALA A 65 -1.35 -28.04 8.57
N GLU A 66 -1.45 -29.37 8.63
CA GLU A 66 -2.71 -30.12 8.87
C GLU A 66 -3.55 -29.58 10.04
N PRO A 67 -2.99 -29.18 11.20
CA PRO A 67 -3.80 -28.64 12.30
C PRO A 67 -4.54 -27.34 11.96
N LEU A 68 -4.07 -26.62 10.94
CA LEU A 68 -4.60 -25.33 10.51
C LEU A 68 -5.50 -25.47 9.27
N ILE A 69 -5.07 -26.26 8.29
CA ILE A 69 -5.80 -26.37 7.01
C ILE A 69 -6.76 -27.57 6.95
N GLY A 70 -6.73 -28.46 7.94
CA GLY A 70 -7.51 -29.69 7.97
C GLY A 70 -6.89 -30.82 7.14
N LYS A 71 -7.53 -32.00 7.18
CA LYS A 71 -7.05 -33.23 6.54
C LYS A 71 -7.73 -33.44 5.17
N ALA A 72 -7.25 -32.74 4.16
CA ALA A 72 -7.61 -33.02 2.77
C ALA A 72 -6.65 -34.05 2.15
N PRO A 73 -7.04 -34.76 1.07
CA PRO A 73 -6.21 -35.78 0.42
C PRO A 73 -5.06 -35.20 -0.44
N LEU A 74 -4.49 -34.04 -0.05
CA LEU A 74 -3.41 -33.39 -0.81
C LEU A 74 -2.12 -34.22 -0.78
N GLY A 75 -1.87 -34.96 0.32
CA GLY A 75 -0.76 -35.91 0.40
C GLY A 75 -0.87 -37.02 -0.65
N THR A 76 -2.08 -37.53 -0.85
CA THR A 76 -2.38 -38.53 -1.89
C THR A 76 -2.18 -37.95 -3.29
N ALA A 77 -2.56 -36.69 -3.52
CA ALA A 77 -2.29 -36.03 -4.80
C ALA A 77 -0.79 -35.92 -5.10
N PHE A 78 0.02 -35.66 -4.08
CA PHE A 78 1.48 -35.61 -4.22
C PHE A 78 2.10 -36.94 -4.62
N ASP A 79 1.56 -38.07 -4.14
CA ASP A 79 2.02 -39.40 -4.56
C ASP A 79 1.77 -39.66 -6.05
N VAL A 80 0.64 -39.16 -6.59
CA VAL A 80 0.29 -39.31 -8.00
C VAL A 80 1.11 -38.37 -8.90
N LEU A 81 1.49 -37.19 -8.40
CA LEU A 81 2.29 -36.19 -9.13
C LEU A 81 3.72 -36.63 -9.49
N VAL A 82 4.22 -37.70 -8.88
CA VAL A 82 5.54 -38.27 -9.17
C VAL A 82 5.60 -38.90 -10.56
N ASP A 83 4.49 -39.44 -11.06
CA ASP A 83 4.45 -40.13 -12.35
C ASP A 83 3.05 -40.06 -13.00
N LEU A 84 2.90 -39.09 -13.91
CA LEU A 84 1.69 -38.85 -14.72
C LEU A 84 1.78 -39.43 -16.14
N SER A 85 2.50 -40.53 -16.31
CA SER A 85 2.63 -41.23 -17.60
C SER A 85 1.31 -41.81 -18.13
N ASN A 86 0.32 -42.09 -17.26
CA ASN A 86 -0.95 -42.71 -17.62
C ASN A 86 -2.13 -41.73 -17.52
N PHE A 87 -3.02 -41.75 -18.52
CA PHE A 87 -4.27 -41.00 -18.53
C PHE A 87 -5.16 -41.27 -17.30
N HIS A 88 -5.24 -42.51 -16.81
CA HIS A 88 -6.00 -42.84 -15.59
C HIS A 88 -5.47 -42.11 -14.36
N ARG A 89 -4.14 -41.98 -14.23
CA ARG A 89 -3.52 -41.23 -13.12
C ARG A 89 -3.76 -39.73 -13.25
N GLN A 90 -3.83 -39.20 -14.47
CA GLN A 90 -4.20 -37.80 -14.68
C GLN A 90 -5.64 -37.53 -14.26
N GLN A 91 -6.59 -38.42 -14.58
CA GLN A 91 -7.98 -38.31 -14.12
C GLN A 91 -8.11 -38.46 -12.60
N GLU A 92 -7.38 -39.41 -12.00
CA GLU A 92 -7.33 -39.59 -10.55
C GLU A 92 -6.79 -38.33 -9.86
N LEU A 93 -5.68 -37.79 -10.34
CA LEU A 93 -5.10 -36.55 -9.82
C LEU A 93 -6.09 -35.38 -9.92
N ASP A 94 -6.77 -35.23 -11.07
CA ASP A 94 -7.75 -34.16 -11.24
C ASP A 94 -8.90 -34.26 -10.22
N ARG A 95 -9.43 -35.47 -10.01
CA ARG A 95 -10.47 -35.73 -9.01
C ARG A 95 -10.00 -35.40 -7.60
N VAL A 96 -8.83 -35.91 -7.20
CA VAL A 96 -8.29 -35.71 -5.85
C VAL A 96 -7.98 -34.23 -5.58
N LEU A 97 -7.46 -33.50 -6.58
CA LEU A 97 -7.18 -32.08 -6.44
C LEU A 97 -8.46 -31.23 -6.38
N GLU A 98 -9.50 -31.58 -7.15
CA GLU A 98 -10.81 -30.92 -7.04
C GLU A 98 -11.45 -31.13 -5.67
N GLU A 99 -11.34 -32.36 -5.12
CA GLU A 99 -11.75 -32.67 -3.74
C GLU A 99 -10.97 -31.82 -2.72
N CYS A 100 -9.66 -31.65 -2.90
CA CYS A 100 -8.84 -30.79 -2.04
C CYS A 100 -9.30 -29.32 -2.10
N ILE A 101 -9.49 -28.77 -3.30
CA ILE A 101 -9.93 -27.38 -3.49
C ILE A 101 -11.30 -27.15 -2.83
N THR A 102 -12.24 -28.08 -3.05
CA THR A 102 -13.58 -28.03 -2.45
C THR A 102 -13.51 -28.09 -0.94
N PHE A 103 -12.70 -29.00 -0.39
CA PHE A 103 -12.50 -29.13 1.05
C PHE A 103 -11.91 -27.86 1.67
N TYR A 104 -10.80 -27.33 1.13
CA TYR A 104 -10.15 -26.15 1.69
C TYR A 104 -11.01 -24.90 1.56
N ARG A 105 -11.81 -24.75 0.50
CA ARG A 105 -12.81 -23.69 0.39
C ARG A 105 -13.89 -23.83 1.46
N ALA A 106 -14.39 -25.05 1.69
CA ALA A 106 -15.37 -25.30 2.74
C ALA A 106 -14.79 -24.94 4.12
N GLU A 107 -13.55 -25.30 4.43
CA GLU A 107 -12.87 -24.89 5.67
C GLU A 107 -12.70 -23.37 5.78
N LEU A 108 -12.26 -22.71 4.70
CA LEU A 108 -12.01 -21.26 4.68
C LEU A 108 -13.26 -20.42 4.99
N TYR A 109 -14.43 -20.88 4.54
CA TYR A 109 -15.70 -20.17 4.74
C TYR A 109 -16.45 -20.62 5.99
N LYS A 110 -15.88 -21.49 6.83
CA LYS A 110 -16.48 -21.80 8.14
C LYS A 110 -16.46 -20.57 9.05
N PRO A 111 -17.56 -20.27 9.76
CA PRO A 111 -17.61 -19.17 10.72
C PRO A 111 -16.57 -19.27 11.85
N SER A 112 -16.12 -20.48 12.17
CA SER A 112 -15.11 -20.74 13.20
C SER A 112 -13.68 -20.32 12.79
N VAL A 113 -13.42 -20.12 11.49
CA VAL A 113 -12.09 -19.82 10.96
C VAL A 113 -11.92 -18.31 10.83
N THR A 114 -11.59 -17.68 11.95
CA THR A 114 -11.38 -16.23 12.05
C THR A 114 -9.91 -15.82 12.02
N ASP A 115 -9.00 -16.73 12.40
CA ASP A 115 -7.56 -16.46 12.48
C ASP A 115 -6.97 -16.15 11.09
N PRO A 116 -6.39 -14.95 10.87
CA PRO A 116 -5.87 -14.57 9.57
C PRO A 116 -4.72 -15.47 9.09
N PHE A 117 -3.93 -16.07 9.99
CA PHE A 117 -2.87 -17.00 9.61
C PHE A 117 -3.44 -18.31 9.07
N GLN A 118 -4.41 -18.89 9.77
CA GLN A 118 -5.12 -20.07 9.30
C GLN A 118 -5.74 -19.84 7.92
N ARG A 119 -6.37 -18.67 7.73
CA ARG A 119 -6.97 -18.27 6.44
C ARG A 119 -5.93 -18.15 5.34
N LEU A 120 -4.78 -17.51 5.62
CA LEU A 120 -3.68 -17.40 4.65
C LEU A 120 -3.18 -18.78 4.20
N GLN A 121 -2.97 -19.71 5.14
CA GLN A 121 -2.53 -21.07 4.81
C GLN A 121 -3.57 -21.84 3.98
N LEU A 122 -4.86 -21.66 4.26
CA LEU A 122 -5.94 -22.24 3.44
C LEU A 122 -5.92 -21.67 2.02
N HIS A 123 -5.72 -20.36 1.84
CA HIS A 123 -5.55 -19.76 0.51
C HIS A 123 -4.31 -20.33 -0.21
N GLU A 124 -3.18 -20.46 0.49
CA GLU A 124 -1.95 -21.06 -0.06
C GLU A 124 -2.13 -22.52 -0.49
N ALA A 125 -2.87 -23.32 0.30
CA ALA A 125 -3.21 -24.69 -0.05
C ALA A 125 -4.13 -24.78 -1.28
N ILE A 126 -5.13 -23.89 -1.40
CA ILE A 126 -6.00 -23.81 -2.59
C ILE A 126 -5.19 -23.42 -3.83
N MET A 127 -4.30 -22.44 -3.71
CA MET A 127 -3.40 -22.04 -4.81
C MET A 127 -2.53 -23.21 -5.26
N ALA A 128 -1.94 -23.97 -4.33
CA ALA A 128 -1.11 -25.13 -4.65
C ALA A 128 -1.91 -26.24 -5.35
N ALA A 129 -3.07 -26.61 -4.80
CA ALA A 129 -3.92 -27.64 -5.38
C ALA A 129 -4.38 -27.27 -6.80
N GLY A 130 -4.85 -26.03 -7.00
CA GLY A 130 -5.29 -25.57 -8.32
C GLY A 130 -4.14 -25.38 -9.32
N TYR A 131 -2.94 -25.01 -8.86
CA TYR A 131 -1.74 -24.96 -9.71
C TYR A 131 -1.46 -26.34 -10.33
N TYR A 132 -1.41 -27.40 -9.51
CA TYR A 132 -1.14 -28.74 -10.00
C TYR A 132 -2.29 -29.28 -10.86
N GLN A 133 -3.55 -28.99 -10.49
CA GLN A 133 -4.72 -29.45 -11.23
C GLN A 133 -4.73 -28.93 -12.67
N ARG A 134 -4.42 -27.63 -12.84
CA ARG A 134 -4.36 -27.00 -14.16
C ARG A 134 -3.11 -27.36 -14.92
N SER A 135 -1.99 -27.56 -14.23
CA SER A 135 -0.74 -27.95 -14.90
C SER A 135 -0.79 -29.38 -15.45
N ALA A 136 -1.54 -30.27 -14.80
CA ALA A 136 -1.66 -31.68 -15.23
C ALA A 136 -2.52 -31.85 -16.50
N LYS A 137 -3.34 -30.84 -16.85
CA LYS A 137 -4.24 -30.90 -18.01
C LYS A 137 -3.53 -30.45 -19.28
N THR A 138 -3.43 -31.35 -20.25
CA THR A 138 -2.82 -31.08 -21.57
C THR A 138 -3.68 -30.20 -22.48
N SER A 139 -4.99 -30.12 -22.23
CA SER A 139 -5.95 -29.32 -23.01
C SER A 139 -6.00 -27.84 -22.62
N VAL A 140 -5.22 -27.43 -21.63
CA VAL A 140 -5.31 -26.11 -21.02
C VAL A 140 -4.29 -25.16 -21.64
N LEU A 141 -4.68 -23.89 -21.81
CA LEU A 141 -3.82 -22.85 -22.36
C LEU A 141 -2.51 -22.72 -21.55
N LYS A 142 -1.41 -22.44 -22.25
CA LYS A 142 -0.12 -22.14 -21.60
C LYS A 142 -0.30 -21.04 -20.55
N GLY A 143 0.24 -21.29 -19.37
CA GLY A 143 0.21 -20.35 -18.23
C GLY A 143 -1.08 -20.37 -17.41
N GLU A 144 -2.06 -21.24 -17.69
CA GLU A 144 -3.31 -21.26 -16.92
C GLU A 144 -3.13 -21.61 -15.45
N SER A 145 -2.21 -22.50 -15.12
CA SER A 145 -1.89 -22.82 -13.73
C SER A 145 -1.36 -21.59 -12.99
N THR A 146 -0.51 -20.80 -13.63
CA THR A 146 -0.09 -19.49 -13.12
C THR A 146 -1.28 -18.53 -13.02
N ARG A 147 -2.13 -18.42 -14.05
CA ARG A 147 -3.32 -17.55 -14.03
C ARG A 147 -4.22 -17.87 -12.85
N PHE A 148 -4.47 -19.15 -12.59
CA PHE A 148 -5.29 -19.60 -11.48
C PHE A 148 -4.73 -19.09 -10.15
N VAL A 149 -3.43 -19.30 -9.90
CA VAL A 149 -2.76 -18.85 -8.66
C VAL A 149 -2.85 -17.34 -8.49
N LEU A 150 -2.48 -16.59 -9.53
CA LEU A 150 -2.49 -15.12 -9.49
C LEU A 150 -3.91 -14.57 -9.36
N HIS A 151 -4.90 -15.21 -9.99
CA HIS A 151 -6.31 -14.84 -9.86
C HIS A 151 -6.83 -15.11 -8.44
N HIS A 152 -6.55 -16.29 -7.88
CA HIS A 152 -6.94 -16.61 -6.50
C HIS A 152 -6.31 -15.63 -5.50
N TYR A 153 -5.03 -15.27 -5.69
CA TYR A 153 -4.39 -14.22 -4.89
C TYR A 153 -5.11 -12.87 -5.03
N ASN A 154 -5.32 -12.42 -6.27
CA ASN A 154 -5.84 -11.09 -6.55
C ASN A 154 -7.33 -10.91 -6.26
N PHE A 155 -8.13 -11.98 -6.31
CA PHE A 155 -9.56 -11.92 -6.09
C PHE A 155 -9.95 -12.48 -4.74
N ASP A 156 -9.56 -13.72 -4.42
CA ASP A 156 -10.03 -14.38 -3.20
C ASP A 156 -9.26 -13.90 -1.97
N LEU A 157 -7.91 -13.92 -2.02
CA LEU A 157 -7.10 -13.52 -0.87
C LEU A 157 -7.21 -12.02 -0.58
N ARG A 158 -7.18 -11.15 -1.61
CA ARG A 158 -7.35 -9.69 -1.40
C ARG A 158 -8.73 -9.33 -0.82
N ARG A 159 -9.77 -10.10 -1.11
CA ARG A 159 -11.13 -9.91 -0.56
C ARG A 159 -11.30 -10.51 0.84
N ASP A 160 -10.32 -11.26 1.33
CA ASP A 160 -10.35 -11.76 2.70
C ASP A 160 -10.23 -10.60 3.69
N THR A 161 -11.37 -10.22 4.27
CA THR A 161 -11.43 -9.09 5.19
C THR A 161 -10.68 -9.33 6.50
N SER A 162 -10.49 -10.58 6.94
CA SER A 162 -9.73 -10.87 8.16
C SER A 162 -8.25 -10.57 7.94
N ILE A 163 -7.70 -11.03 6.81
CA ILE A 163 -6.31 -10.80 6.44
C ILE A 163 -6.09 -9.33 6.09
N SER A 164 -6.87 -8.77 5.16
CA SER A 164 -6.73 -7.38 4.70
C SER A 164 -6.90 -6.36 5.83
N ARG A 165 -7.82 -6.61 6.78
CA ARG A 165 -7.97 -5.73 7.96
C ARG A 165 -6.79 -5.84 8.92
N THR A 166 -6.27 -7.04 9.14
CA THR A 166 -5.14 -7.25 10.07
C THR A 166 -3.88 -6.60 9.51
N VAL A 167 -3.60 -6.80 8.22
CA VAL A 167 -2.46 -6.16 7.54
C VAL A 167 -2.64 -4.65 7.46
N GLY A 168 -3.84 -4.18 7.09
CA GLY A 168 -4.14 -2.75 7.02
C GLY A 168 -3.98 -2.04 8.37
N LYS A 169 -4.21 -2.72 9.50
CA LYS A 169 -3.91 -2.15 10.83
C LYS A 169 -2.42 -1.96 11.05
N THR A 170 -1.59 -2.94 10.67
CA THR A 170 -0.11 -2.84 10.78
C THR A 170 0.46 -1.69 9.94
N LEU A 171 -0.18 -1.40 8.80
CA LEU A 171 0.31 -0.39 7.85
C LEU A 171 -0.14 1.05 8.17
N ARG A 172 -0.99 1.24 9.19
CA ARG A 172 -1.52 2.55 9.61
C ARG A 172 -0.75 3.12 10.80
N GLU A 173 -0.54 4.44 10.80
CA GLU A 173 0.20 5.18 11.84
C GLU A 173 -0.36 5.02 13.25
N ASP A 174 -1.70 4.94 13.36
CA ASP A 174 -2.39 5.01 14.65
C ASP A 174 -2.38 3.70 15.45
N CYS A 175 -1.79 2.62 14.92
CA CYS A 175 -1.86 1.30 15.52
C CYS A 175 -0.47 0.76 15.87
N THR A 176 -0.27 0.40 17.14
CA THR A 176 0.91 -0.36 17.56
C THR A 176 0.91 -1.72 16.87
N SER A 177 1.95 -2.02 16.08
CA SER A 177 2.09 -3.34 15.47
C SER A 177 2.21 -4.42 16.55
N THR A 178 1.60 -5.57 16.30
CA THR A 178 1.79 -6.75 17.14
C THR A 178 2.78 -7.69 16.46
N THR A 179 3.49 -8.51 17.22
CA THR A 179 4.42 -9.50 16.66
C THR A 179 3.73 -10.47 15.69
N GLU A 180 2.43 -10.73 15.90
CA GLU A 180 1.62 -11.58 15.03
C GLU A 180 1.25 -10.84 13.74
N SER A 181 0.85 -9.57 13.81
CA SER A 181 0.49 -8.81 12.61
C SER A 181 1.71 -8.48 11.73
N ASP A 182 2.88 -8.27 12.34
CA ASP A 182 4.16 -8.10 11.62
C ASP A 182 4.59 -9.38 10.92
N LYS A 183 4.41 -10.53 11.58
CA LYS A 183 4.69 -11.82 10.97
C LYS A 183 3.76 -12.10 9.78
N LEU A 184 2.45 -11.81 9.92
CA LEU A 184 1.49 -11.98 8.82
C LEU A 184 1.86 -11.11 7.61
N LEU A 185 2.22 -9.84 7.86
CA LEU A 185 2.70 -8.93 6.82
C LEU A 185 3.98 -9.47 6.15
N GLY A 186 4.93 -9.99 6.93
CA GLY A 186 6.13 -10.64 6.41
C GLY A 186 5.83 -11.83 5.49
N ASP A 187 4.95 -12.73 5.94
CA ASP A 187 4.55 -13.92 5.18
C ASP A 187 3.89 -13.52 3.84
N ILE A 188 3.03 -12.50 3.84
CA ILE A 188 2.38 -11.96 2.64
C ILE A 188 3.39 -11.30 1.69
N LEU A 189 4.31 -10.49 2.20
CA LEU A 189 5.33 -9.83 1.37
C LEU A 189 6.20 -10.84 0.62
N LEU A 190 6.56 -11.93 1.30
CA LEU A 190 7.34 -13.01 0.70
C LEU A 190 6.52 -13.81 -0.33
N LEU A 191 5.23 -14.04 -0.05
CA LEU A 191 4.31 -14.63 -1.04
C LEU A 191 4.18 -13.72 -2.28
N GLU A 192 3.98 -12.42 -2.11
CA GLU A 192 3.91 -11.47 -3.24
C GLU A 192 5.20 -11.41 -4.04
N ARG A 193 6.35 -11.49 -3.37
CA ARG A 193 7.66 -11.59 -4.04
C ARG A 193 7.76 -12.84 -4.90
N ARG A 194 7.34 -13.99 -4.38
CA ARG A 194 7.33 -15.24 -5.13
C ARG A 194 6.36 -15.19 -6.33
N LEU A 195 5.18 -14.62 -6.12
CA LEU A 195 4.11 -14.59 -7.13
C LEU A 195 4.39 -13.58 -8.25
N PHE A 196 4.77 -12.35 -7.89
CA PHE A 196 4.86 -11.23 -8.83
C PHE A 196 6.29 -10.69 -9.01
N GLY A 197 7.20 -10.90 -8.05
CA GLY A 197 8.58 -10.42 -8.12
C GLY A 197 8.68 -8.91 -8.38
N ARG A 198 9.26 -8.53 -9.53
CA ARG A 198 9.34 -7.13 -9.95
C ARG A 198 8.00 -6.54 -10.41
N MET A 199 7.03 -7.39 -10.72
CA MET A 199 5.70 -7.01 -11.22
C MET A 199 4.69 -6.70 -10.09
N ARG A 200 5.13 -6.61 -8.82
CA ARG A 200 4.23 -6.42 -7.66
C ARG A 200 3.33 -5.18 -7.75
N PHE A 201 3.82 -4.11 -8.35
CA PHE A 201 3.05 -2.87 -8.52
C PHE A 201 2.21 -2.84 -9.79
N ALA A 202 2.28 -3.87 -10.63
CA ALA A 202 1.49 -3.94 -11.84
C ALA A 202 -0.01 -3.84 -11.51
N PRO A 203 -0.78 -3.07 -12.30
CA PRO A 203 -2.17 -2.83 -12.01
C PRO A 203 -2.97 -4.14 -12.09
N THR A 204 -3.68 -4.44 -11.02
CA THR A 204 -4.63 -5.55 -10.95
C THR A 204 -6.03 -4.96 -10.94
N ALA A 205 -6.84 -5.30 -11.96
CA ALA A 205 -8.18 -4.73 -12.15
C ALA A 205 -8.20 -3.18 -12.09
N GLY A 206 -7.17 -2.54 -12.67
CA GLY A 206 -7.04 -1.09 -12.72
C GLY A 206 -6.50 -0.42 -11.45
N ARG A 207 -6.17 -1.18 -10.39
CA ARG A 207 -5.60 -0.65 -9.14
C ARG A 207 -4.20 -1.15 -8.90
N ARG A 208 -3.33 -0.28 -8.38
CA ARG A 208 -1.97 -0.64 -7.96
C ARG A 208 -1.88 -0.73 -6.45
N TRP A 209 -1.12 -1.69 -5.97
CA TRP A 209 -1.03 -2.01 -4.55
C TRP A 209 0.43 -1.98 -4.12
N PHE A 210 0.71 -1.38 -2.97
CA PHE A 210 2.02 -1.49 -2.34
C PHE A 210 2.23 -2.92 -1.82
N VAL A 211 1.23 -3.40 -1.10
CA VAL A 211 1.08 -4.75 -0.54
C VAL A 211 -0.42 -5.01 -0.39
N LEU A 212 -0.82 -6.25 -0.14
CA LEU A 212 -2.19 -6.58 0.25
C LEU A 212 -2.74 -5.62 1.32
N GLY A 213 -3.87 -4.99 1.03
CA GLY A 213 -4.55 -4.08 1.95
C GLY A 213 -4.08 -2.62 1.92
N LEU A 214 -3.02 -2.27 1.16
CA LEU A 214 -2.55 -0.89 1.00
C LEU A 214 -2.41 -0.52 -0.49
N PRO A 215 -3.36 0.22 -1.06
CA PRO A 215 -3.24 0.81 -2.39
C PRO A 215 -2.05 1.78 -2.48
N LEU A 216 -1.39 1.85 -3.64
CA LEU A 216 -0.34 2.86 -3.86
C LEU A 216 -0.88 4.29 -3.75
N ASP A 217 -2.15 4.51 -4.09
CA ASP A 217 -2.78 5.82 -4.08
C ASP A 217 -2.96 6.42 -2.67
N GLU A 218 -2.81 5.58 -1.62
CA GLU A 218 -2.82 6.03 -0.22
C GLU A 218 -1.45 6.57 0.24
N ILE A 219 -0.37 6.31 -0.51
CA ILE A 219 0.99 6.77 -0.19
C ILE A 219 1.28 8.05 -0.99
N LYS A 220 1.05 9.22 -0.38
CA LYS A 220 1.13 10.51 -1.09
C LYS A 220 2.30 11.37 -0.66
N THR A 221 2.72 11.27 0.59
CA THR A 221 3.74 12.14 1.18
C THR A 221 5.07 11.41 1.40
N GLU A 222 6.16 12.17 1.57
CA GLU A 222 7.47 11.61 1.98
C GLU A 222 7.35 10.84 3.30
N ALA A 223 6.58 11.37 4.26
CA ALA A 223 6.30 10.73 5.53
C ALA A 223 5.59 9.38 5.36
N ASP A 224 4.60 9.27 4.46
CA ASP A 224 3.94 8.00 4.17
C ASP A 224 4.90 6.96 3.57
N VAL A 225 5.80 7.40 2.69
CA VAL A 225 6.80 6.51 2.07
C VAL A 225 7.74 5.96 3.13
N HIS A 226 8.33 6.83 3.96
CA HIS A 226 9.22 6.41 5.05
C HIS A 226 8.49 5.55 6.07
N ARG A 227 7.28 5.95 6.48
CA ARG A 227 6.44 5.14 7.38
C ARG A 227 6.36 3.69 6.91
N VAL A 228 5.95 3.48 5.67
CA VAL A 228 5.66 2.13 5.17
C VAL A 228 6.96 1.35 4.95
N LEU A 229 8.01 1.98 4.45
CA LEU A 229 9.30 1.33 4.20
C LEU A 229 10.07 0.99 5.48
N ASP A 230 9.89 1.77 6.53
CA ASP A 230 10.59 1.59 7.80
C ASP A 230 9.93 0.55 8.72
N ILE A 231 8.74 0.05 8.36
CA ILE A 231 8.11 -1.09 9.06
C ILE A 231 9.07 -2.29 9.00
N PRO A 232 9.43 -2.93 10.14
CA PRO A 232 10.42 -3.99 10.18
C PRO A 232 10.14 -5.14 9.21
N ALA A 233 8.88 -5.56 9.09
CA ALA A 233 8.47 -6.60 8.14
C ALA A 233 8.70 -6.16 6.68
N VAL A 234 8.38 -4.91 6.34
CA VAL A 234 8.59 -4.36 4.98
C VAL A 234 10.08 -4.22 4.67
N ARG A 235 10.87 -3.73 5.62
CA ARG A 235 12.32 -3.61 5.46
C ARG A 235 13.00 -4.96 5.25
N ASN A 236 12.63 -5.97 6.05
CA ASN A 236 13.26 -7.29 6.01
C ASN A 236 12.76 -8.14 4.84
N HIS A 237 11.47 -8.07 4.53
CA HIS A 237 10.82 -8.99 3.60
C HIS A 237 10.33 -8.33 2.32
N GLY A 238 10.15 -7.02 2.27
CA GLY A 238 9.59 -6.29 1.13
C GLY A 238 10.53 -6.12 -0.06
N HIS A 239 11.85 -6.19 0.12
CA HIS A 239 12.84 -6.16 -0.99
C HIS A 239 12.60 -5.01 -2.00
N PHE A 240 12.53 -3.79 -1.47
CA PHE A 240 12.31 -2.57 -2.25
C PHE A 240 13.62 -1.77 -2.41
N GLU A 241 13.68 -0.96 -3.45
CA GLU A 241 14.72 0.05 -3.65
C GLU A 241 14.08 1.43 -3.74
N THR A 242 14.72 2.39 -3.08
CA THR A 242 14.31 3.80 -3.12
C THR A 242 15.38 4.58 -3.86
N LYS A 243 14.97 5.34 -4.87
CA LYS A 243 15.81 6.29 -5.60
C LYS A 243 15.25 7.68 -5.39
N GLU A 244 16.14 8.62 -5.11
CA GLU A 244 15.80 10.04 -5.03
C GLU A 244 16.31 10.74 -6.28
N GLU A 245 15.40 11.35 -7.02
CA GLU A 245 15.70 12.18 -8.18
C GLU A 245 15.47 13.63 -7.81
N ASP A 246 16.47 14.46 -8.01
CA ASP A 246 16.35 15.90 -7.84
C ASP A 246 15.74 16.51 -9.11
N LEU A 247 14.56 17.14 -8.99
CA LEU A 247 13.83 17.78 -10.09
C LEU A 247 14.01 19.30 -10.11
N GLY A 248 15.08 19.81 -9.50
CA GLY A 248 15.44 21.23 -9.51
C GLY A 248 15.27 21.89 -8.14
N GLU A 249 15.20 23.22 -8.08
CA GLU A 249 15.30 23.97 -6.81
C GLU A 249 14.15 23.69 -5.83
N LEU A 250 12.95 23.42 -6.34
CA LEU A 250 11.72 23.34 -5.52
C LEU A 250 11.16 21.93 -5.35
N TRP A 251 11.63 20.95 -6.13
CA TRP A 251 11.00 19.63 -6.18
C TRP A 251 12.01 18.51 -6.08
N LYS A 252 11.69 17.53 -5.23
CA LYS A 252 12.34 16.23 -5.11
C LYS A 252 11.36 15.16 -5.56
N LYS A 253 11.85 14.09 -6.16
CA LYS A 253 11.04 12.93 -6.51
C LYS A 253 11.60 11.70 -5.84
N ILE A 254 10.77 11.00 -5.09
CA ILE A 254 11.11 9.70 -4.51
C ILE A 254 10.46 8.62 -5.37
N ILE A 255 11.28 7.69 -5.84
CA ILE A 255 10.85 6.56 -6.66
C ILE A 255 11.12 5.28 -5.86
N VAL A 256 10.05 4.52 -5.59
CA VAL A 256 10.16 3.20 -4.97
C VAL A 256 9.80 2.14 -6.00
N PHE A 257 10.64 1.11 -6.13
CA PHE A 257 10.35 -0.02 -7.00
C PHE A 257 10.79 -1.35 -6.37
N PRO A 258 10.09 -2.46 -6.68
CA PRO A 258 10.52 -3.82 -6.33
C PRO A 258 11.89 -4.14 -6.94
N LYS A 259 12.84 -4.64 -6.12
CA LYS A 259 14.12 -5.12 -6.64
C LYS A 259 13.95 -6.41 -7.45
N PRO A 260 14.75 -6.61 -8.52
CA PRO A 260 14.78 -7.87 -9.24
C PRO A 260 15.37 -8.98 -8.37
N GLU A 261 14.75 -10.15 -8.37
CA GLU A 261 15.25 -11.33 -7.69
C GLU A 261 16.11 -12.20 -8.63
N GLN A 262 16.95 -13.07 -8.05
CA GLN A 262 17.75 -14.02 -8.83
C GLN A 262 16.88 -15.07 -9.54
N THR A 263 15.75 -15.43 -8.93
CA THR A 263 14.78 -16.36 -9.50
C THR A 263 13.62 -15.59 -10.10
N PHE A 264 13.16 -16.03 -11.27
CA PHE A 264 11.93 -15.51 -11.87
C PHE A 264 10.72 -15.77 -10.96
N SER A 265 9.77 -14.83 -11.00
CA SER A 265 8.49 -14.96 -10.31
C SER A 265 7.53 -15.88 -11.08
N PHE A 266 6.46 -16.35 -10.42
CA PHE A 266 5.39 -17.10 -11.09
C PHE A 266 4.82 -16.33 -12.29
N TYR A 267 4.64 -15.01 -12.15
CA TYR A 267 4.16 -14.14 -13.21
C TYR A 267 5.03 -14.21 -14.46
N GLU A 268 6.35 -14.08 -14.29
CA GLU A 268 7.32 -14.11 -15.38
C GLU A 268 7.43 -15.50 -15.98
N ASP A 269 7.47 -16.55 -15.15
CA ASP A 269 7.57 -17.92 -15.62
C ASP A 269 6.30 -18.40 -16.33
N GLY A 270 5.13 -17.90 -15.93
CA GLY A 270 3.85 -18.18 -16.60
C GLY A 270 3.76 -17.63 -18.02
N GLY A 271 4.74 -16.83 -18.46
CA GLY A 271 4.68 -16.14 -19.76
C GLY A 271 3.53 -15.15 -19.82
N MET A 272 3.16 -14.55 -18.67
CA MET A 272 2.12 -13.54 -18.57
C MET A 272 2.62 -12.17 -19.06
N GLU A 273 3.45 -12.18 -20.11
CA GLU A 273 4.10 -11.02 -20.73
C GLU A 273 3.06 -10.01 -21.22
N THR A 274 2.60 -9.20 -20.29
CA THR A 274 1.84 -8.00 -20.57
C THR A 274 2.87 -6.90 -20.71
N GLN A 275 2.75 -6.09 -21.76
CA GLN A 275 3.52 -4.85 -21.89
C GLN A 275 3.07 -3.87 -20.80
N VAL A 276 3.46 -4.12 -19.55
CA VAL A 276 3.22 -3.20 -18.45
C VAL A 276 4.21 -2.06 -18.62
N ALA A 277 3.70 -0.83 -18.69
CA ALA A 277 4.57 0.32 -18.84
C ALA A 277 5.46 0.44 -17.59
N GLY A 278 6.75 0.74 -17.76
CA GLY A 278 7.69 0.84 -16.65
C GLY A 278 7.28 1.85 -15.57
N LYS A 279 6.47 2.86 -15.94
CA LYS A 279 5.84 3.82 -15.01
C LYS A 279 4.88 3.16 -14.01
N ASP A 280 4.25 2.06 -14.39
CA ASP A 280 3.25 1.38 -13.56
C ASP A 280 3.91 0.43 -12.54
N LEU A 281 5.20 0.11 -12.74
CA LEU A 281 5.99 -0.75 -11.87
C LEU A 281 6.73 0.02 -10.75
N ARG A 282 6.49 1.32 -10.65
CA ARG A 282 7.14 2.20 -9.66
C ARG A 282 6.12 3.10 -8.98
N LEU A 283 6.34 3.32 -7.69
CA LEU A 283 5.67 4.37 -6.92
C LEU A 283 6.48 5.65 -7.10
N GLU A 284 5.85 6.70 -7.61
CA GLU A 284 6.47 8.01 -7.76
C GLU A 284 5.78 9.00 -6.82
N CYS A 285 6.53 9.54 -5.87
CA CYS A 285 6.06 10.60 -4.98
C CYS A 285 6.83 11.89 -5.31
N ARG A 286 6.12 12.94 -5.72
CA ARG A 286 6.69 14.26 -5.97
C ARG A 286 6.51 15.12 -4.71
N ILE A 287 7.63 15.59 -4.17
CA ILE A 287 7.70 16.29 -2.89
C ILE A 287 8.25 17.69 -3.14
N GLN A 288 7.64 18.68 -2.49
CA GLN A 288 8.19 20.04 -2.49
C GLN A 288 9.38 20.06 -1.53
N LYS A 289 10.54 20.52 -2.02
CA LYS A 289 11.71 20.71 -1.17
C LYS A 289 11.40 21.72 -0.07
N PRO A 290 11.87 21.51 1.17
CA PRO A 290 11.80 22.56 2.18
C PRO A 290 12.48 23.80 1.63
N ALA A 291 11.87 24.97 1.87
CA ALA A 291 12.49 26.23 1.47
C ALA A 291 13.91 26.27 2.07
N PRO A 292 14.95 26.56 1.25
CA PRO A 292 16.30 26.65 1.77
C PRO A 292 16.31 27.64 2.94
N PRO A 293 17.01 27.35 4.04
CA PRO A 293 17.09 28.27 5.15
C PRO A 293 17.63 29.59 4.61
N LEU A 294 16.87 30.67 4.79
CA LEU A 294 17.26 31.99 4.31
C LEU A 294 18.69 32.29 4.78
N GLU A 295 19.56 32.59 3.82
CA GLU A 295 20.90 33.06 4.13
C GLU A 295 20.80 34.30 5.01
N PHE A 296 21.84 34.55 5.81
CA PHE A 296 21.84 35.66 6.76
C PHE A 296 21.45 37.00 6.09
N TRP A 297 21.99 37.25 4.89
CA TRP A 297 21.71 38.47 4.13
C TRP A 297 20.28 38.57 3.63
N ASP A 298 19.67 37.44 3.26
CA ASP A 298 18.28 37.44 2.81
C ASP A 298 17.32 37.62 4.00
N ARG A 299 17.67 37.10 5.19
CA ARG A 299 16.95 37.45 6.43
C ARG A 299 17.06 38.94 6.76
N VAL A 300 18.25 39.54 6.60
CA VAL A 300 18.45 40.98 6.82
C VAL A 300 17.64 41.81 5.82
N LYS A 301 17.67 41.44 4.53
CA LYS A 301 16.87 42.09 3.49
C LYS A 301 15.38 41.97 3.75
N ASP A 302 14.86 40.77 4.05
CA ASP A 302 13.42 40.58 4.33
C ASP A 302 12.99 41.38 5.56
N THR A 303 13.83 41.41 6.59
CA THR A 303 13.57 42.21 7.80
C THR A 303 13.59 43.71 7.50
N LEU A 304 14.58 44.20 6.75
CA LEU A 304 14.65 45.60 6.30
C LEU A 304 13.47 45.95 5.38
N LEU A 305 13.05 45.05 4.50
CA LEU A 305 11.92 45.27 3.62
C LEU A 305 10.63 45.38 4.42
N ARG A 306 10.41 44.52 5.43
CA ARG A 306 9.28 44.63 6.35
C ARG A 306 9.29 45.97 7.10
N TYR A 307 10.43 46.37 7.65
CA TYR A 307 10.55 47.68 8.32
C TYR A 307 10.35 48.84 7.36
N TRP A 308 10.86 48.74 6.13
CA TRP A 308 10.68 49.75 5.10
C TRP A 308 9.21 49.87 4.68
N VAL A 309 8.49 48.75 4.51
CA VAL A 309 7.05 48.76 4.18
C VAL A 309 6.25 49.37 5.33
N ILE A 310 6.57 49.05 6.59
CA ILE A 310 5.93 49.65 7.76
C ILE A 310 6.21 51.15 7.80
N TRP A 311 7.47 51.55 7.66
CA TRP A 311 7.87 52.96 7.65
C TRP A 311 7.22 53.73 6.49
N PHE A 312 7.21 53.16 5.29
CA PHE A 312 6.62 53.76 4.10
C PHE A 312 5.10 53.88 4.22
N SER A 313 4.44 52.90 4.83
CA SER A 313 3.01 52.94 5.13
C SER A 313 2.69 54.04 6.15
N LEU A 314 3.50 54.19 7.19
CA LEU A 314 3.38 55.30 8.15
C LEU A 314 3.67 56.65 7.50
N TRP A 315 4.65 56.72 6.61
CA TRP A 315 5.01 57.92 5.86
C TRP A 315 3.88 58.35 4.91
N ILE A 316 3.31 57.43 4.15
CA ILE A 316 2.12 57.70 3.31
C ILE A 316 0.95 58.15 4.18
N MET A 317 0.66 57.47 5.28
CA MET A 317 -0.41 57.86 6.21
C MET A 317 -0.19 59.29 6.74
N PHE A 318 1.05 59.66 7.06
CA PHE A 318 1.39 61.00 7.55
C PHE A 318 1.19 62.08 6.47
N PHE A 319 1.61 61.83 5.22
CA PHE A 319 1.41 62.78 4.11
C PHE A 319 -0.01 62.79 3.53
N MET A 320 -0.79 61.71 3.68
CA MET A 320 -2.22 61.73 3.35
C MET A 320 -3.06 62.61 4.30
N VAL A 321 -2.49 63.07 5.42
CA VAL A 321 -3.12 64.07 6.32
C VAL A 321 -2.85 65.50 5.84
N ASP A 322 -1.97 65.70 4.86
CA ASP A 322 -1.68 67.02 4.31
C ASP A 322 -2.88 67.51 3.47
N GLU A 323 -3.46 68.65 3.84
CA GLU A 323 -4.68 69.18 3.23
C GLU A 323 -4.53 69.40 1.72
N GLU A 324 -3.31 69.73 1.26
CA GLU A 324 -3.00 69.91 -0.16
C GLU A 324 -3.08 68.60 -0.95
N ILE A 325 -2.67 67.47 -0.37
CA ILE A 325 -2.71 66.17 -1.03
C ILE A 325 -4.14 65.63 -1.05
N ILE A 326 -4.90 65.80 0.04
CA ILE A 326 -6.32 65.44 0.11
C ILE A 326 -7.12 66.24 -0.94
N THR A 327 -6.87 67.55 -1.06
CA THR A 327 -7.57 68.41 -2.01
C THR A 327 -7.21 68.07 -3.45
N VAL A 328 -5.93 67.80 -3.76
CA VAL A 328 -5.52 67.36 -5.11
C VAL A 328 -6.13 66.01 -5.47
N LEU A 329 -6.14 65.02 -4.56
CA LEU A 329 -6.79 63.72 -4.79
C LEU A 329 -8.30 63.87 -4.97
N ALA A 330 -8.97 64.70 -4.16
CA ALA A 330 -10.39 64.98 -4.30
C ALA A 330 -10.70 65.65 -5.65
N LEU A 331 -9.88 66.59 -6.10
CA LEU A 331 -10.02 67.25 -7.40
C LEU A 331 -9.81 66.27 -8.57
N ILE A 332 -8.83 65.37 -8.48
CA ILE A 332 -8.61 64.32 -9.48
C ILE A 332 -9.82 63.39 -9.54
N PHE A 333 -10.35 62.97 -8.38
CA PHE A 333 -11.50 62.06 -8.33
C PHE A 333 -12.79 62.72 -8.83
N LEU A 334 -13.03 63.98 -8.46
CA LEU A 334 -14.14 64.78 -8.98
C LEU A 334 -14.05 64.93 -10.51
N LYS A 335 -12.86 65.25 -11.03
CA LYS A 335 -12.64 65.41 -12.47
C LYS A 335 -12.81 64.09 -13.21
N TRP A 336 -12.30 62.99 -12.67
CA TRP A 336 -12.47 61.66 -13.24
C TRP A 336 -13.95 61.23 -13.30
N ARG A 337 -14.69 61.47 -12.21
CA ARG A 337 -16.14 61.21 -12.17
C ARG A 337 -16.91 62.08 -13.16
N GLN A 338 -16.52 63.35 -13.31
CA GLN A 338 -17.11 64.25 -14.30
C GLN A 338 -16.86 63.77 -15.74
N THR A 339 -15.65 63.30 -16.05
CA THR A 339 -15.36 62.71 -17.37
C THR A 339 -16.16 61.44 -17.64
N GLN A 340 -16.35 60.57 -16.65
CA GLN A 340 -17.15 59.35 -16.82
C GLN A 340 -18.62 59.66 -17.08
N ILE A 341 -19.20 60.65 -16.38
CA ILE A 341 -20.58 61.09 -16.63
C ILE A 341 -20.71 61.68 -18.04
N LEU A 342 -19.72 62.45 -18.49
CA LEU A 342 -19.70 63.03 -19.84
C LEU A 342 -19.54 61.95 -20.93
N GLU A 343 -18.75 60.91 -20.68
CA GLU A 343 -18.62 59.75 -21.58
C GLU A 343 -19.95 58.98 -21.67
N GLU A 344 -20.62 58.72 -20.54
CA GLU A 344 -21.93 58.07 -20.51
C GLU A 344 -23.02 58.90 -21.22
N GLU A 345 -23.00 60.23 -21.08
CA GLU A 345 -23.92 61.12 -21.79
C GLU A 345 -23.60 61.22 -23.29
N ALA A 346 -22.31 61.19 -23.67
CA ALA A 346 -21.88 61.17 -25.07
C ALA A 346 -22.33 59.89 -25.78
N GLU A 347 -22.25 58.75 -25.12
CA GLU A 347 -22.73 57.47 -25.65
C GLU A 347 -24.26 57.46 -25.82
N LYS A 348 -25.00 58.00 -24.85
CA LYS A 348 -26.47 58.08 -24.93
C LYS A 348 -26.99 59.04 -26.00
N THR A 349 -26.23 60.09 -26.34
CA THR A 349 -26.66 61.13 -27.29
C THR A 349 -26.04 60.99 -28.69
N GLY A 350 -25.28 59.92 -28.96
CA GLY A 350 -24.69 59.66 -30.27
C GLY A 350 -23.55 60.61 -30.64
N GLY A 351 -22.80 61.10 -29.65
CA GLY A 351 -21.51 61.78 -29.86
C GLY A 351 -21.53 63.31 -29.96
N LYS A 352 -22.56 64.02 -29.47
CA LYS A 352 -22.53 65.49 -29.38
C LYS A 352 -22.77 65.98 -27.96
N VAL A 353 -21.69 66.08 -27.18
CA VAL A 353 -21.68 66.77 -25.89
C VAL A 353 -21.10 68.18 -26.09
N TYR A 354 -21.90 69.20 -25.80
CA TYR A 354 -21.47 70.60 -25.89
C TYR A 354 -20.83 71.03 -24.57
N ILE A 355 -19.50 71.19 -24.55
CA ILE A 355 -18.79 71.77 -23.41
C ILE A 355 -18.95 73.29 -23.48
N ALA A 356 -19.79 73.86 -22.62
CA ALA A 356 -19.82 75.30 -22.42
C ALA A 356 -18.61 75.71 -21.58
N SER A 357 -17.51 76.15 -22.22
CA SER A 357 -16.41 76.80 -21.51
C SER A 357 -16.73 78.29 -21.35
N ALA A 358 -16.99 78.75 -20.12
CA ALA A 358 -17.02 80.17 -19.83
C ALA A 358 -15.56 80.68 -19.74
N SER A 359 -15.04 81.25 -20.82
CA SER A 359 -13.84 82.09 -20.75
C SER A 359 -14.27 83.48 -20.27
N GLY A 360 -14.06 83.77 -18.99
CA GLY A 360 -14.13 85.13 -18.49
C GLY A 360 -13.06 85.97 -19.20
N ARG A 361 -13.48 87.00 -19.96
CA ARG A 361 -12.58 88.07 -20.42
C ARG A 361 -11.98 88.72 -19.18
N SER A 362 -10.66 88.65 -19.01
CA SER A 362 -9.95 89.62 -18.17
C SER A 362 -10.22 91.00 -18.76
N ARG A 363 -10.84 91.85 -17.96
CA ARG A 363 -11.05 93.25 -18.28
C ARG A 363 -9.82 93.98 -17.74
N ASP A 364 -8.75 94.02 -18.53
CA ASP A 364 -7.66 94.97 -18.30
C ASP A 364 -8.20 96.36 -18.62
N GLY A 365 -8.20 97.25 -17.63
CA GLY A 365 -8.56 98.66 -17.83
C GLY A 365 -9.12 99.37 -16.60
N LEU A 366 -8.31 99.51 -15.56
CA LEU A 366 -7.97 100.79 -14.95
C LEU A 366 -6.61 100.69 -14.24
#